data_AF-A0A2D9CA55-F1
#
_entry.id   AF-A0A2D9CA55-F1
#
_cell.length_a   1.000
_cell.length_b   1.000
_cell.length_c   1.000
_cell.angle_alpha   90.00
_cell.angle_beta   90.00
_cell.angle_gamma   90.00
#
_symmetry.space_group_name_H-M   'P 1'
#
loop_
_entity.id
_entity.type
_entity.pdbx_description
1 polymer ?
#
loop_
_entity_poly.entity_id
_entity_poly.type
_entity_poly.pdbx_seq_one_letter_code
_entity_poly.pdbx_strand_id
1 'polypeptide(L)'
;MAPQKRTSSWITRTRIAPIAAGILGTLMLSGCISYTNVPEPESAPAFKSANHSQAIRVTRVALDEVIQRYPMRDAQGHYSVNLPVGTTLESAQKIVQNLPDGVVLPYEGMDDSIPVYHIGRIWIRASDAKVDVLYPARSFDGESFTGNVTIWLNGGVRAWKLNRVQHWAPGTIGIPPLYVPLPEDVLEQRDSGVDEADTEAYSDEGYEPSEGEAEIMSEPEPVRTPDPEPQQPTAQQPAAPQQGAHYREIPVED
;
A
#
# COMPACT_ATOMS: atom_id res chain seq x y z
N MET A 1 -29.06 -46.36 0.19
CA MET A 1 -28.80 -44.93 -0.09
C MET A 1 -29.78 -44.48 -1.16
N ALA A 2 -30.73 -43.61 -0.81
CA ALA A 2 -31.82 -43.17 -1.69
C ALA A 2 -31.52 -41.77 -2.28
N PRO A 3 -31.86 -41.50 -3.55
CA PRO A 3 -31.63 -40.19 -4.17
C PRO A 3 -32.76 -39.21 -3.83
N GLN A 4 -32.40 -38.07 -3.22
CA GLN A 4 -33.34 -37.01 -2.87
C GLN A 4 -33.54 -36.06 -4.07
N LYS A 5 -34.72 -36.13 -4.69
CA LYS A 5 -35.15 -35.24 -5.78
C LYS A 5 -35.43 -33.83 -5.24
N ARG A 6 -34.72 -32.81 -5.73
CA ARG A 6 -35.05 -31.40 -5.50
C ARG A 6 -35.98 -30.90 -6.60
N THR A 7 -37.19 -30.56 -6.20
CA THR A 7 -38.25 -29.96 -7.03
C THR A 7 -37.96 -28.48 -7.29
N SER A 8 -38.05 -28.10 -8.56
CA SER A 8 -38.03 -26.71 -9.02
C SER A 8 -39.36 -26.02 -8.70
N SER A 9 -39.29 -24.81 -8.14
CA SER A 9 -40.45 -23.96 -7.90
C SER A 9 -40.23 -22.64 -8.64
N TRP A 10 -40.91 -22.54 -9.78
CA TRP A 10 -41.12 -21.33 -10.57
C TRP A 10 -42.20 -20.48 -9.90
N ILE A 11 -41.95 -19.21 -9.57
CA ILE A 11 -43.02 -18.25 -9.26
C ILE A 11 -42.71 -16.88 -9.90
N THR A 12 -43.31 -16.72 -11.08
CA THR A 12 -44.19 -15.63 -11.53
C THR A 12 -43.85 -14.14 -11.32
N ARG A 13 -43.77 -13.46 -12.48
CA ARG A 13 -44.00 -12.03 -12.77
C ARG A 13 -45.03 -11.36 -11.85
N THR A 14 -44.71 -10.15 -11.35
CA THR A 14 -45.73 -9.14 -11.03
C THR A 14 -45.30 -7.73 -11.40
N ARG A 15 -46.03 -7.21 -12.41
CA ARG A 15 -46.42 -5.87 -12.85
C ARG A 15 -45.68 -4.60 -12.36
N ILE A 16 -45.33 -3.84 -13.40
CA ILE A 16 -45.05 -2.41 -13.50
C ILE A 16 -46.17 -1.56 -12.87
N ALA A 17 -45.80 -0.53 -12.12
CA ALA A 17 -46.63 0.66 -11.86
C ALA A 17 -45.76 1.93 -12.05
N PRO A 18 -46.16 2.89 -12.89
CA PRO A 18 -45.48 4.17 -13.04
C PRO A 18 -46.07 5.20 -12.07
N ILE A 19 -45.23 5.74 -11.18
CA ILE A 19 -45.50 6.97 -10.41
C ILE A 19 -44.36 7.91 -10.78
N ALA A 20 -44.53 8.79 -11.77
CA ALA A 20 -45.15 10.10 -11.66
C ALA A 20 -44.37 11.06 -10.73
N ALA A 21 -43.56 11.89 -11.39
CA ALA A 21 -43.26 13.30 -11.09
C ALA A 21 -43.17 13.74 -9.61
N GLY A 22 -41.94 13.99 -9.16
CA GLY A 22 -41.64 14.68 -7.90
C GLY A 22 -40.27 15.35 -7.93
N ILE A 23 -40.22 16.58 -8.46
CA ILE A 23 -39.55 17.76 -7.86
C ILE A 23 -38.13 17.52 -7.34
N LEU A 24 -37.08 17.83 -8.12
CA LEU A 24 -36.43 19.16 -8.13
C LEU A 24 -35.89 19.55 -6.73
N GLY A 25 -34.67 19.15 -6.41
CA GLY A 25 -33.97 19.69 -5.23
C GLY A 25 -32.98 18.75 -4.55
N THR A 26 -31.95 18.29 -5.27
CA THR A 26 -30.79 17.68 -4.60
C THR A 26 -29.55 18.50 -4.92
N LEU A 27 -29.32 19.45 -4.03
CA LEU A 27 -28.14 20.27 -3.89
C LEU A 27 -26.87 19.44 -4.08
N MET A 28 -26.11 19.82 -5.10
CA MET A 28 -24.65 20.06 -5.12
C MET A 28 -23.94 19.82 -3.77
N LEU A 29 -23.86 18.58 -3.32
CA LEU A 29 -22.84 18.15 -2.36
C LEU A 29 -21.59 17.77 -3.15
N SER A 30 -21.02 18.76 -3.85
CA SER A 30 -19.65 18.73 -4.31
C SER A 30 -18.76 18.86 -3.08
N GLY A 31 -18.66 17.77 -2.33
CA GLY A 31 -17.75 17.65 -1.20
C GLY A 31 -16.34 17.88 -1.71
N CYS A 32 -15.71 18.93 -1.19
CA CYS A 32 -14.29 19.19 -1.33
C CYS A 32 -13.53 17.92 -0.91
N ILE A 33 -13.06 17.14 -1.87
CA ILE A 33 -12.09 16.08 -1.62
C ILE A 33 -10.78 16.83 -1.35
N SER A 34 -10.51 17.08 -0.08
CA SER A 34 -9.30 17.73 0.39
C SER A 34 -8.11 16.83 0.06
N TYR A 35 -7.33 17.21 -0.94
CA TYR A 35 -6.01 16.64 -1.20
C TYR A 35 -5.00 17.40 -0.35
N THR A 36 -4.77 16.93 0.87
CA THR A 36 -3.68 17.43 1.70
C THR A 36 -2.47 16.53 1.46
N ASN A 37 -1.57 16.94 0.56
CA ASN A 37 -0.16 16.55 0.64
C ASN A 37 0.47 17.39 1.76
N VAL A 38 0.17 17.04 3.01
CA VAL A 38 0.78 17.60 4.21
C VAL A 38 1.49 16.43 4.89
N PRO A 39 2.75 16.58 5.37
CA PRO A 39 3.41 15.54 6.15
C PRO A 39 2.48 15.09 7.27
N GLU A 40 2.39 13.77 7.46
CA GLU A 40 1.33 13.18 8.26
C GLU A 40 1.32 13.73 9.69
N PRO A 41 0.20 14.30 10.18
CA PRO A 41 0.11 14.70 11.58
C PRO A 41 0.23 13.47 12.48
N GLU A 42 0.99 13.60 13.58
CA GLU A 42 1.26 12.56 14.61
C GLU A 42 -0.02 11.93 15.21
N SER A 43 -1.17 12.59 15.09
CA SER A 43 -2.49 12.08 15.52
C SER A 43 -3.30 11.48 14.38
N ALA A 44 -2.63 10.72 13.52
CA ALA A 44 -3.27 9.97 12.46
C ALA A 44 -4.35 9.00 13.02
N PRO A 45 -5.60 9.04 12.51
CA PRO A 45 -6.68 8.18 13.00
C PRO A 45 -6.28 6.70 12.92
N ALA A 46 -6.78 5.88 13.84
CA ALA A 46 -6.46 4.45 14.05
C ALA A 46 -6.38 3.55 12.79
N PHE A 47 -6.91 4.00 11.66
CA PHE A 47 -6.77 3.39 10.33
C PHE A 47 -5.39 3.58 9.68
N LYS A 48 -4.48 4.39 10.25
CA LYS A 48 -3.12 4.57 9.73
C LYS A 48 -2.09 3.63 10.34
N SER A 49 -2.45 2.85 11.36
CA SER A 49 -1.54 1.85 11.92
C SER A 49 -1.50 0.60 11.03
N ALA A 50 -0.29 0.13 10.70
CA ALA A 50 -0.09 -1.16 10.02
C ALA A 50 -0.66 -2.34 10.84
N ASN A 51 -0.81 -2.15 12.15
CA ASN A 51 -1.35 -3.14 13.09
C ASN A 51 -2.89 -3.11 13.18
N HIS A 52 -3.55 -2.19 12.49
CA HIS A 52 -5.00 -2.14 12.48
C HIS A 52 -5.59 -3.38 11.78
N SER A 53 -6.67 -3.93 12.33
CA SER A 53 -7.29 -5.17 11.81
C SER A 53 -7.64 -5.13 10.32
N GLN A 54 -8.04 -3.96 9.80
CA GLN A 54 -8.32 -3.79 8.37
C GLN A 54 -7.04 -3.77 7.52
N ALA A 55 -5.95 -3.17 8.02
CA ALA A 55 -4.66 -3.19 7.35
C ALA A 55 -4.13 -4.62 7.24
N ILE A 56 -4.17 -5.38 8.33
CA ILE A 56 -3.80 -6.82 8.36
C ILE A 56 -4.57 -7.60 7.29
N ARG A 57 -5.90 -7.43 7.21
CA ARG A 57 -6.75 -8.15 6.25
C ARG A 57 -6.44 -7.77 4.80
N VAL A 58 -6.28 -6.47 4.54
CA VAL A 58 -5.96 -5.92 3.21
C VAL A 58 -4.60 -6.42 2.73
N THR A 59 -3.57 -6.31 3.58
CA THR A 59 -2.21 -6.78 3.29
C THR A 59 -2.20 -8.27 2.99
N ARG A 60 -2.90 -9.08 3.80
CA ARG A 60 -3.00 -10.52 3.58
C ARG A 60 -3.61 -10.85 2.22
N VAL A 61 -4.76 -10.26 1.88
CA VAL A 61 -5.43 -10.52 0.58
C VAL A 61 -4.53 -10.09 -0.58
N ALA A 62 -3.86 -8.94 -0.46
CA ALA A 62 -2.94 -8.48 -1.50
C ALA A 62 -1.74 -9.43 -1.68
N LEU A 63 -1.13 -9.89 -0.58
CA LEU A 63 -0.01 -10.84 -0.62
C LEU A 63 -0.43 -12.18 -1.23
N ASP A 64 -1.55 -12.73 -0.80
CA ASP A 64 -2.07 -13.99 -1.31
C ASP A 64 -2.25 -13.94 -2.84
N GLU A 65 -2.87 -12.86 -3.35
CA GLU A 65 -3.04 -12.64 -4.79
C GLU A 65 -1.72 -12.51 -5.56
N VAL A 66 -0.72 -11.81 -4.97
CA VAL A 66 0.58 -11.63 -5.60
C VAL A 66 1.40 -12.92 -5.59
N ILE A 67 1.42 -13.65 -4.48
CA ILE A 67 2.17 -14.90 -4.33
C ILE A 67 1.59 -15.98 -5.25
N GLN A 68 0.27 -16.10 -5.33
CA GLN A 68 -0.37 -17.05 -6.26
C GLN A 68 -0.06 -16.73 -7.73
N ARG A 69 0.02 -15.45 -8.09
CA ARG A 69 0.29 -15.02 -9.47
C ARG A 69 1.76 -15.08 -9.85
N TYR A 70 2.66 -14.81 -8.90
CA TYR A 70 4.11 -14.83 -9.08
C TYR A 70 4.74 -15.76 -8.06
N PRO A 71 4.53 -17.09 -8.18
CA PRO A 71 5.08 -18.04 -7.24
C PRO A 71 6.61 -18.13 -7.42
N MET A 72 7.35 -18.08 -6.31
CA MET A 72 8.78 -18.39 -6.33
C MET A 72 8.98 -19.89 -6.53
N ARG A 73 9.69 -20.26 -7.59
CA ARG A 73 9.94 -21.67 -7.97
C ARG A 73 11.32 -22.16 -7.58
N ASP A 74 12.14 -21.26 -7.07
CA ASP A 74 13.60 -21.30 -7.09
C ASP A 74 14.21 -21.44 -5.70
N ALA A 75 13.48 -21.12 -4.63
CA ALA A 75 14.02 -21.03 -3.28
C ALA A 75 13.57 -22.16 -2.35
N GLN A 76 13.59 -23.41 -2.81
CA GLN A 76 13.16 -24.59 -2.01
C GLN A 76 11.71 -24.47 -1.47
N GLY A 77 10.92 -23.53 -2.00
CA GLY A 77 9.59 -23.16 -1.50
C GLY A 77 9.59 -22.10 -0.40
N HIS A 78 10.74 -21.69 0.12
CA HIS A 78 10.86 -20.67 1.14
C HIS A 78 10.93 -19.26 0.55
N TYR A 79 10.21 -18.33 1.17
CA TYR A 79 10.26 -16.92 0.80
C TYR A 79 9.98 -16.06 2.02
N SER A 80 10.50 -14.84 2.02
CA SER A 80 10.29 -13.89 3.11
C SER A 80 9.30 -12.80 2.71
N VAL A 81 8.63 -12.21 3.70
CA VAL A 81 7.73 -11.07 3.50
C VAL A 81 8.17 -9.91 4.38
N ASN A 82 8.70 -8.86 3.75
CA ASN A 82 9.03 -7.61 4.39
C ASN A 82 7.77 -6.74 4.55
N LEU A 83 7.37 -6.51 5.79
CA LEU A 83 6.16 -5.74 6.15
C LEU A 83 6.51 -4.28 6.44
N PRO A 84 5.54 -3.36 6.42
CA PRO A 84 5.79 -1.96 6.72
C PRO A 84 6.38 -1.78 8.12
N VAL A 85 7.27 -0.79 8.25
CA VAL A 85 7.85 -0.37 9.54
C VAL A 85 6.74 -0.10 10.56
N GLY A 86 6.97 -0.55 11.80
CA GLY A 86 6.00 -0.43 12.89
C GLY A 86 4.97 -1.57 12.94
N THR A 87 5.06 -2.56 12.05
CA THR A 87 4.26 -3.79 12.16
C THR A 87 4.75 -4.65 13.34
N THR A 88 3.94 -4.76 14.38
CA THR A 88 4.18 -5.62 15.54
C THR A 88 4.34 -7.09 15.13
N LEU A 89 5.10 -7.86 15.90
CA LEU A 89 5.29 -9.30 15.67
C LEU A 89 3.95 -10.06 15.65
N GLU A 90 3.02 -9.73 16.53
CA GLU A 90 1.68 -10.35 16.56
C GLU A 90 0.91 -10.08 15.25
N SER A 91 0.95 -8.86 14.74
CA SER A 91 0.30 -8.49 13.47
C SER A 91 0.97 -9.16 12.28
N ALA A 92 2.31 -9.22 12.28
CA ALA A 92 3.09 -9.93 11.28
C ALA A 92 2.70 -11.41 11.23
N GLN A 93 2.61 -12.08 12.38
CA GLN A 93 2.17 -13.46 12.51
C GLN A 93 0.74 -13.67 11.95
N LYS A 94 -0.20 -12.78 12.29
CA LYS A 94 -1.58 -12.84 11.75
C LYS A 94 -1.63 -12.71 10.23
N ILE A 95 -0.73 -11.92 9.64
CA ILE A 95 -0.61 -11.77 8.19
C ILE A 95 -0.11 -13.09 7.58
N VAL A 96 0.99 -13.65 8.08
CA VAL A 96 1.66 -14.82 7.48
C VAL A 96 0.94 -16.15 7.72
N GLN A 97 0.20 -16.32 8.82
CA GLN A 97 -0.50 -17.57 9.18
C GLN A 97 -1.49 -18.10 8.13
N ASN A 98 -1.90 -17.27 7.18
CA ASN A 98 -2.89 -17.61 6.16
C ASN A 98 -2.35 -17.45 4.74
N LEU A 99 -1.04 -17.26 4.59
CA LEU A 99 -0.38 -17.27 3.29
C LEU A 99 -0.01 -18.72 2.93
N PRO A 100 0.34 -18.99 1.66
CA PRO A 100 0.88 -20.29 1.26
C PRO A 100 2.07 -20.72 2.13
N ASP A 101 2.29 -22.04 2.20
CA ASP A 101 3.39 -22.62 2.95
C ASP A 101 4.75 -22.08 2.48
N GLY A 102 5.73 -22.05 3.39
CA GLY A 102 7.09 -21.62 3.10
C GLY A 102 7.38 -20.14 3.39
N VAL A 103 6.37 -19.36 3.77
CA VAL A 103 6.58 -17.99 4.25
C VAL A 103 7.40 -17.97 5.55
N VAL A 104 8.45 -17.15 5.57
CA VAL A 104 9.24 -16.82 6.76
C VAL A 104 9.17 -15.33 7.04
N LEU A 105 9.17 -14.93 8.31
CA LEU A 105 9.34 -13.53 8.67
C LEU A 105 10.83 -13.16 8.59
N PRO A 106 11.18 -11.95 8.14
CA PRO A 106 12.55 -11.47 8.20
C PRO A 106 13.11 -11.52 9.62
N TYR A 107 14.38 -11.89 9.74
CA TYR A 107 15.14 -11.90 11.00
C TYR A 107 16.57 -11.41 10.74
N GLU A 108 17.28 -11.02 11.80
CA GLU A 108 18.66 -10.57 11.68
C GLU A 108 19.58 -11.70 11.21
N GLY A 109 20.39 -11.45 10.17
CA GLY A 109 21.25 -12.46 9.56
C GLY A 109 20.52 -13.47 8.66
N MET A 110 19.31 -13.13 8.22
CA MET A 110 18.62 -13.87 7.15
C MET A 110 19.50 -13.91 5.89
N ASP A 111 19.53 -15.07 5.22
CA ASP A 111 20.28 -15.24 3.98
C ASP A 111 19.68 -14.37 2.85
N ASP A 112 20.54 -13.58 2.21
CA ASP A 112 20.19 -12.72 1.06
C ASP A 112 19.70 -13.53 -0.16
N SER A 113 19.95 -14.85 -0.18
CA SER A 113 19.44 -15.75 -1.21
C SER A 113 17.92 -16.00 -1.12
N ILE A 114 17.30 -15.75 0.04
CA ILE A 114 15.86 -15.96 0.24
C ILE A 114 15.10 -14.83 -0.46
N PRO A 115 14.19 -15.15 -1.40
CA PRO A 115 13.43 -14.12 -2.09
C PRO A 115 12.47 -13.40 -1.14
N VAL A 116 12.47 -12.08 -1.21
CA VAL A 116 11.67 -11.23 -0.32
C VAL A 116 10.58 -10.51 -1.10
N TYR A 117 9.33 -10.68 -0.68
CA TYR A 117 8.22 -9.82 -1.10
C TYR A 117 8.20 -8.59 -0.18
N HIS A 118 8.12 -7.39 -0.75
CA HIS A 118 8.07 -6.16 0.04
C HIS A 118 6.70 -5.52 -0.08
N ILE A 119 6.12 -5.16 1.07
CA ILE A 119 4.96 -4.27 1.11
C ILE A 119 5.46 -2.84 1.11
N GLY A 120 5.17 -2.10 0.04
CA GLY A 120 5.53 -0.69 -0.09
C GLY A 120 4.57 0.19 0.71
N ARG A 121 3.42 0.52 0.09
CA ARG A 121 2.41 1.41 0.65
C ARG A 121 1.08 0.69 0.81
N ILE A 122 0.41 0.95 1.93
CA ILE A 122 -0.97 0.54 2.15
C ILE A 122 -1.83 1.80 2.23
N TRP A 123 -2.86 1.87 1.39
CA TRP A 123 -3.84 2.95 1.41
C TRP A 123 -5.23 2.36 1.58
N ILE A 124 -5.97 2.80 2.60
CA ILE A 124 -7.34 2.34 2.87
C ILE A 124 -8.22 3.57 3.03
N ARG A 125 -9.31 3.63 2.26
CA ARG A 125 -10.32 4.68 2.35
C ARG A 125 -11.71 4.08 2.22
N ALA A 126 -12.47 4.12 3.31
CA ALA A 126 -13.81 3.55 3.39
C ALA A 126 -13.84 2.08 2.93
N SER A 127 -14.43 1.80 1.76
CA SER A 127 -14.55 0.46 1.18
C SER A 127 -13.48 0.14 0.14
N ASP A 128 -12.53 1.03 -0.13
CA ASP A 128 -11.49 0.82 -1.12
C ASP A 128 -10.12 0.74 -0.47
N ALA A 129 -9.27 -0.12 -0.99
CA ALA A 129 -7.88 -0.22 -0.57
C ALA A 129 -6.95 -0.40 -1.77
N LYS A 130 -5.71 0.04 -1.60
CA LYS A 130 -4.60 -0.15 -2.54
C LYS A 130 -3.39 -0.63 -1.75
N VAL A 131 -2.74 -1.66 -2.25
CA VAL A 131 -1.51 -2.18 -1.65
C VAL A 131 -0.47 -2.26 -2.74
N ASP A 132 0.63 -1.55 -2.56
CA ASP A 132 1.80 -1.67 -3.41
C ASP A 132 2.65 -2.83 -2.91
N VAL A 133 2.85 -3.81 -3.79
CA VAL A 133 3.65 -5.01 -3.51
C VAL A 133 4.78 -5.07 -4.52
N LEU A 134 6.00 -5.18 -4.01
CA LEU A 134 7.17 -5.49 -4.80
C LEU A 134 7.41 -6.99 -4.65
N TYR A 135 7.59 -7.68 -5.77
CA TYR A 135 7.79 -9.12 -5.79
C TYR A 135 9.07 -9.47 -6.55
N PRO A 136 9.80 -10.50 -6.10
CA PRO A 136 10.95 -10.98 -6.84
C PRO A 136 10.48 -11.66 -8.12
N ALA A 137 11.16 -11.36 -9.22
CA ALA A 137 10.85 -11.86 -10.55
C ALA A 137 12.14 -12.23 -11.29
N ARG A 138 12.01 -12.98 -12.39
CA ARG A 138 13.12 -13.32 -13.27
C ARG A 138 12.77 -12.98 -14.71
N SER A 139 13.72 -12.41 -15.43
CA SER A 139 13.62 -12.18 -16.86
C SER A 139 13.70 -13.52 -17.62
N PHE A 140 13.42 -13.49 -18.93
CA PHE A 140 13.60 -14.66 -19.78
C PHE A 140 15.06 -15.13 -19.85
N ASP A 141 16.01 -14.21 -19.66
CA ASP A 141 17.45 -14.50 -19.63
C ASP A 141 17.92 -15.05 -18.27
N GLY A 142 17.00 -15.18 -17.30
CA GLY A 142 17.29 -15.69 -15.95
C GLY A 142 17.80 -14.65 -14.96
N GLU A 143 17.91 -13.38 -15.37
CA GLU A 143 18.31 -12.29 -14.50
C GLU A 143 17.19 -11.96 -13.49
N SER A 144 17.54 -11.92 -12.21
CA SER A 144 16.61 -11.53 -11.16
C SER A 144 16.34 -10.03 -11.19
N PHE A 145 15.07 -9.64 -11.12
CA PHE A 145 14.66 -8.25 -10.97
C PHE A 145 13.50 -8.13 -9.99
N THR A 146 13.22 -6.91 -9.53
CA THR A 146 12.06 -6.65 -8.66
C THR A 146 10.90 -6.12 -9.50
N GLY A 147 9.82 -6.90 -9.57
CA GLY A 147 8.56 -6.51 -10.18
C GLY A 147 7.72 -5.68 -9.21
N ASN A 148 6.91 -4.76 -9.75
CA ASN A 148 6.09 -3.84 -8.96
C ASN A 148 4.62 -3.95 -9.38
N VAL A 149 3.73 -4.08 -8.40
CA VAL A 149 2.29 -4.16 -8.64
C VAL A 149 1.50 -3.45 -7.56
N THR A 150 0.47 -2.70 -7.95
CA THR A 150 -0.56 -2.22 -7.02
C THR A 150 -1.77 -3.13 -7.10
N ILE A 151 -2.16 -3.70 -5.97
CA ILE A 151 -3.38 -4.48 -5.79
C ILE A 151 -4.49 -3.55 -5.30
N TRP A 152 -5.53 -3.39 -6.11
CA TRP A 152 -6.72 -2.64 -5.76
C TRP A 152 -7.76 -3.61 -5.23
N LEU A 153 -8.24 -3.34 -4.02
CA LEU A 153 -9.22 -4.14 -3.32
C LEU A 153 -10.48 -3.32 -3.04
N ASN A 154 -11.64 -3.99 -3.03
CA ASN A 154 -12.88 -3.43 -2.51
C ASN A 154 -13.39 -4.28 -1.32
N GLY A 155 -14.00 -3.64 -0.33
CA GLY A 155 -14.35 -4.27 0.94
C GLY A 155 -14.87 -3.28 1.98
N GLY A 156 -14.21 -3.24 3.15
CA GLY A 156 -14.62 -2.48 4.32
C GLY A 156 -15.43 -3.33 5.31
N VAL A 157 -16.74 -3.13 5.35
CA VAL A 157 -17.64 -3.93 6.20
C VAL A 157 -17.83 -5.37 5.68
N ARG A 158 -17.60 -5.58 4.38
CA ARG A 158 -17.58 -6.89 3.74
C ARG A 158 -16.15 -7.41 3.64
N ALA A 159 -15.99 -8.70 3.38
CA ALA A 159 -14.69 -9.27 3.07
C ALA A 159 -14.04 -8.54 1.88
N TRP A 160 -12.76 -8.21 2.01
CA TRP A 160 -11.97 -7.61 0.95
C TRP A 160 -11.83 -8.57 -0.22
N LYS A 161 -11.99 -8.04 -1.44
CA LYS A 161 -11.89 -8.79 -2.69
C LYS A 161 -11.02 -8.04 -3.69
N LEU A 162 -10.34 -8.79 -4.54
CA LEU A 162 -9.59 -8.25 -5.66
C LEU A 162 -10.54 -7.52 -6.62
N ASN A 163 -10.22 -6.26 -6.91
CA ASN A 163 -10.90 -5.44 -7.91
C ASN A 163 -10.04 -5.29 -9.17
N ARG A 164 -8.77 -4.90 -8.99
CA ARG A 164 -7.83 -4.67 -10.10
C ARG A 164 -6.40 -4.96 -9.68
N VAL A 165 -5.62 -5.44 -10.63
CA VAL A 165 -4.16 -5.53 -10.54
C VAL A 165 -3.58 -4.49 -11.50
N GLN A 166 -2.66 -3.65 -11.02
CA GLN A 166 -1.98 -2.65 -11.85
C GLN A 166 -0.48 -2.84 -11.76
N HIS A 167 0.13 -3.22 -12.89
CA HIS A 167 1.57 -3.33 -13.02
C HIS A 167 2.21 -1.96 -13.21
N TRP A 168 3.43 -1.85 -12.69
CA TRP A 168 4.29 -0.69 -12.90
C TRP A 168 5.60 -1.12 -13.54
N ALA A 169 6.29 -0.17 -14.17
CA ALA A 169 7.64 -0.42 -14.64
C ALA A 169 8.56 -0.73 -13.42
N PRO A 170 9.54 -1.64 -13.57
CA PRO A 170 10.55 -1.87 -12.54
C PRO A 170 11.17 -0.56 -12.04
N GLY A 171 11.41 -0.44 -10.74
CA GLY A 171 11.93 0.78 -10.10
C GLY A 171 10.94 1.94 -9.92
N THR A 172 9.70 1.85 -10.41
CA THR A 172 8.68 2.91 -10.19
C THR A 172 8.34 3.10 -8.72
N ILE A 173 8.29 2.00 -7.96
CA ILE A 173 8.05 2.00 -6.52
C ILE A 173 9.38 1.70 -5.85
N GLY A 174 9.81 2.55 -4.93
CA GLY A 174 11.06 2.35 -4.18
C GLY A 174 10.97 1.12 -3.29
N ILE A 175 12.05 0.35 -3.21
CA ILE A 175 12.15 -0.82 -2.33
C ILE A 175 12.24 -0.31 -0.88
N PRO A 176 11.31 -0.68 0.02
CA PRO A 176 11.38 -0.28 1.41
C PRO A 176 12.55 -1.00 2.11
N PRO A 177 13.16 -0.38 3.14
CA PRO A 177 14.20 -1.04 3.93
C PRO A 177 13.68 -2.33 4.55
N LEU A 178 14.56 -3.30 4.75
CA LEU A 178 14.21 -4.55 5.41
C LEU A 178 13.82 -4.27 6.86
N TYR A 179 12.63 -4.70 7.26
CA TYR A 179 12.09 -4.52 8.60
C TYR A 179 11.92 -5.87 9.30
N VAL A 180 12.51 -5.99 10.48
CA VAL A 180 12.42 -7.18 11.34
C VAL A 180 11.45 -6.87 12.48
N PRO A 181 10.27 -7.50 12.55
CA PRO A 181 9.36 -7.30 13.66
C PRO A 181 9.96 -7.91 14.94
N LEU A 182 10.21 -7.08 15.94
CA LEU A 182 10.76 -7.50 17.22
C LEU A 182 9.66 -7.87 18.22
N PRO A 183 9.91 -8.81 19.15
CA PRO A 183 9.09 -9.01 20.33
C PRO A 183 8.99 -7.73 21.19
N GLU A 184 7.86 -7.52 21.85
CA GLU A 184 7.58 -6.31 22.65
C GLU A 184 8.54 -6.16 23.84
N ASP A 185 8.90 -7.26 24.49
CA ASP A 185 9.87 -7.30 25.60
C ASP A 185 11.28 -6.84 25.19
N VAL A 186 11.66 -7.03 23.92
CA VAL A 186 12.93 -6.54 23.38
C VAL A 186 12.88 -5.03 23.12
N LEU A 187 11.71 -4.51 22.74
CA LEU A 187 11.52 -3.07 22.52
C LEU A 187 11.54 -2.29 23.85
N GLU A 188 10.87 -2.81 24.88
CA GLU A 188 10.85 -2.20 26.21
C GLU A 188 12.26 -2.09 26.82
N GLN A 189 13.10 -3.12 26.65
CA GLN A 189 14.49 -3.09 27.13
C GLN A 189 15.31 -1.98 26.45
N ARG A 190 15.08 -1.73 25.16
CA ARG A 190 15.78 -0.69 24.39
C ARG A 190 15.46 0.71 24.89
N ASP A 191 14.20 0.99 25.20
CA ASP A 191 13.77 2.31 25.68
C ASP A 191 14.15 2.52 27.15
N SER A 192 14.21 1.45 27.95
CA SER A 192 14.64 1.52 29.35
C SER A 192 16.17 1.68 29.53
N GLY A 193 16.95 1.36 28.49
CA GLY A 193 18.40 1.41 28.48
C GLY A 193 18.99 2.74 28.03
N VAL A 194 18.27 3.86 28.21
CA VAL A 194 18.91 5.18 28.17
C VAL A 194 19.80 5.23 29.40
N ASP A 195 21.05 4.78 29.20
CA ASP A 195 22.11 4.74 30.19
C ASP A 195 22.23 6.10 30.87
N GLU A 196 21.69 6.19 32.09
CA GLU A 196 21.94 7.28 33.03
C GLU A 196 23.45 7.49 33.27
N ALA A 197 24.30 6.54 32.85
CA ALA A 197 25.74 6.53 33.01
C ALA A 197 26.51 7.58 32.18
N ASP A 198 25.95 8.11 31.08
CA ASP A 198 26.62 9.16 30.29
C ASP A 198 26.15 10.60 30.63
N THR A 199 25.21 10.74 31.56
CA THR A 199 24.73 12.08 31.98
C THR A 199 25.61 12.73 33.07
N GLU A 200 26.52 11.99 33.71
CA GLU A 200 27.39 12.53 34.77
C GLU A 200 28.71 13.17 34.27
N ALA A 201 29.01 13.15 32.96
CA ALA A 201 30.25 13.75 32.42
C ALA A 201 30.08 15.16 31.81
N TYR A 202 28.88 15.73 31.82
CA TYR A 202 28.62 17.12 31.39
C TYR A 202 28.31 18.04 32.58
N SER A 203 28.93 17.78 33.73
CA SER A 203 29.06 18.80 34.77
C SER A 203 30.26 19.69 34.47
N ASP A 204 29.95 20.89 33.96
CA ASP A 204 30.51 22.12 34.52
C ASP A 204 32.04 22.31 34.43
N GLU A 205 32.55 22.65 33.24
CA GLU A 205 33.67 23.60 33.13
C GLU A 205 33.50 24.50 31.89
N GLY A 206 32.92 25.69 32.08
CA GLY A 206 33.39 26.90 31.39
C GLY A 206 32.95 27.16 29.95
N TYR A 207 31.69 26.94 29.57
CA TYR A 207 31.15 27.64 28.40
C TYR A 207 30.72 29.05 28.82
N GLU A 208 31.66 30.01 28.78
CA GLU A 208 31.30 31.42 28.76
C GLU A 208 30.64 31.70 27.39
N PRO A 209 29.35 32.07 27.35
CA PRO A 209 28.75 32.53 26.11
C PRO A 209 29.46 33.82 25.72
N SER A 210 30.32 33.77 24.70
CA SER A 210 30.90 34.98 24.13
C SER A 210 29.73 35.86 23.66
N GLU A 211 29.68 37.09 24.16
CA GLU A 211 28.77 38.17 23.74
C GLU A 211 29.09 38.63 22.30
N GLY A 212 29.09 37.67 21.37
CA GLY A 212 29.19 37.91 19.95
C GLY A 212 27.87 38.46 19.46
N GLU A 213 27.83 39.78 19.41
CA GLU A 213 27.01 40.65 18.54
C GLU A 213 25.94 39.88 17.75
N ALA A 214 24.69 40.09 18.14
CA ALA A 214 23.54 39.74 17.32
C ALA A 214 23.64 40.50 15.99
N GLU A 215 24.31 39.92 15.00
CA GLU A 215 24.12 40.30 13.60
C GLU A 215 22.64 40.07 13.32
N ILE A 216 21.94 41.19 13.19
CA ILE A 216 20.55 41.30 12.75
C ILE A 216 20.53 40.69 11.35
N MET A 217 20.33 39.38 11.29
CA MET A 217 20.18 38.63 10.05
C MET A 217 18.85 39.11 9.48
N SER A 218 18.97 40.08 8.58
CA SER A 218 17.84 40.79 7.99
C SER A 218 16.94 39.75 7.35
N GLU A 219 15.69 39.73 7.79
CA GLU A 219 14.64 38.89 7.23
C GLU A 219 14.67 39.04 5.70
N PRO A 220 14.95 37.95 4.95
CA PRO A 220 15.02 38.05 3.50
C PRO A 220 13.68 38.52 3.00
N GLU A 221 13.66 39.64 2.27
CA GLU A 221 12.43 40.18 1.71
C GLU A 221 11.66 39.07 0.97
N PRO A 222 10.34 38.98 1.15
CA PRO A 222 9.53 37.95 0.51
C PRO A 222 9.76 38.02 -0.99
N VAL A 223 10.42 36.98 -1.54
CA VAL A 223 10.59 36.80 -2.97
C VAL A 223 9.20 36.84 -3.58
N ARG A 224 8.90 37.91 -4.31
CA ARG A 224 7.65 38.01 -5.07
C ARG A 224 7.66 36.88 -6.09
N THR A 225 6.94 35.80 -5.79
CA THR A 225 6.58 34.82 -6.80
C THR A 225 5.87 35.58 -7.91
N PRO A 226 6.34 35.51 -9.16
CA PRO A 226 5.64 36.11 -10.28
C PRO A 226 4.22 35.55 -10.33
N ASP A 227 3.25 36.43 -10.58
CA ASP A 227 1.87 36.03 -10.77
C ASP A 227 1.81 34.86 -11.76
N PRO A 228 1.03 33.81 -11.47
CA PRO A 228 0.91 32.67 -12.36
C PRO A 228 0.50 33.17 -13.74
N GLU A 229 1.38 32.96 -14.72
CA GLU A 229 1.13 33.30 -16.11
C GLU A 229 -0.23 32.72 -16.52
N PRO A 230 -1.14 33.53 -17.12
CA PRO A 230 -2.46 33.06 -17.50
C PRO A 230 -2.31 31.83 -18.38
N GLN A 231 -2.73 30.68 -17.87
CA GLN A 231 -2.67 29.42 -18.61
C GLN A 231 -3.45 29.61 -19.90
N GLN A 232 -2.73 29.62 -21.03
CA GLN A 232 -3.37 29.62 -22.33
C GLN A 232 -4.27 28.39 -22.42
N PRO A 233 -5.51 28.53 -22.91
CA PRO A 233 -6.43 27.41 -23.04
C PRO A 233 -5.75 26.32 -23.87
N THR A 234 -5.52 25.17 -23.24
CA THR A 234 -4.96 24.00 -23.90
C THR A 234 -5.85 23.66 -25.09
N ALA A 235 -5.32 23.86 -26.30
CA ALA A 235 -6.02 23.51 -27.52
C ALA A 235 -6.43 22.03 -27.42
N GLN A 236 -7.73 21.77 -27.56
CA GLN A 236 -8.29 20.43 -27.60
C GLN A 236 -7.57 19.62 -28.67
N GLN A 237 -6.76 18.67 -28.23
CA GLN A 237 -6.06 17.75 -29.09
C GLN A 237 -7.13 16.86 -29.77
N PRO A 238 -7.21 16.82 -31.11
CA PRO A 238 -8.21 16.04 -31.81
C PRO A 238 -8.07 14.56 -31.45
N ALA A 239 -9.20 13.91 -31.16
CA ALA A 239 -9.27 12.51 -30.81
C ALA A 239 -8.55 11.65 -31.86
N ALA A 240 -7.59 10.84 -31.40
CA ALA A 240 -6.92 9.87 -32.26
C ALA A 240 -7.95 8.89 -32.84
N PRO A 241 -7.87 8.55 -34.14
CA PRO A 241 -8.76 7.58 -34.76
C PRO A 241 -8.56 6.21 -34.12
N GLN A 242 -9.66 5.62 -33.65
CA GLN A 242 -9.70 4.25 -33.13
C GLN A 242 -9.32 3.29 -34.27
N GLN A 243 -8.10 2.78 -34.26
CA GLN A 243 -7.70 1.69 -35.13
C GLN A 243 -8.28 0.39 -34.54
N GLY A 244 -9.25 -0.18 -35.24
CA GLY A 244 -9.85 -1.47 -34.92
C GLY A 244 -8.78 -2.56 -34.93
N ALA A 245 -8.66 -3.29 -33.82
CA ALA A 245 -7.83 -4.47 -33.72
C ALA A 245 -8.39 -5.58 -34.62
N HIS A 246 -7.80 -5.77 -35.79
CA HIS A 246 -7.98 -6.98 -36.58
C HIS A 246 -7.12 -8.09 -35.99
N TYR A 247 -7.75 -9.03 -35.28
CA TYR A 247 -7.11 -10.28 -34.90
C TYR A 247 -7.07 -11.21 -36.12
N ARG A 248 -5.89 -11.72 -36.45
CA ARG A 248 -5.67 -12.74 -37.46
C ARG A 248 -5.54 -14.08 -36.73
N GLU A 249 -6.49 -14.98 -36.96
CA GLU A 249 -6.42 -16.36 -36.46
C GLU A 249 -5.24 -17.08 -37.14
N ILE A 250 -4.41 -17.74 -36.33
CA ILE A 250 -3.35 -18.63 -36.81
C ILE A 250 -3.90 -20.06 -36.71
N PRO A 251 -3.91 -20.84 -37.80
CA PRO A 251 -4.35 -22.23 -37.74
C PRO A 251 -3.35 -23.05 -36.93
N VAL A 252 -3.88 -23.86 -36.01
CA VAL A 252 -3.15 -24.92 -35.31
C VAL A 252 -3.16 -26.13 -36.24
N GLU A 253 -1.98 -26.59 -36.65
CA GLU A 253 -1.83 -27.88 -37.36
C GLU A 253 -1.81 -29.01 -36.31
N ASP A 254 -2.63 -30.04 -36.56
CA ASP A 254 -2.77 -31.27 -35.77
C ASP A 254 -1.55 -32.21 -35.89
#